data_AF-A0A7S3Y8W8-F1
#
_entry.id   AF-A0A7S3Y8W8-F1
#
_cell.length_a   1.000
_cell.length_b   1.000
_cell.length_c   1.000
_cell.angle_alpha   90.00
_cell.angle_beta   90.00
_cell.angle_gamma   90.00
#
_symmetry.space_group_name_H-M   'P 1'
#
loop_
_entity.id
_entity.type
_entity.pdbx_description
1 polymer ?
#
loop_
_entity_poly.entity_id
_entity_poly.type
_entity_poly.pdbx_seq_one_letter_code
_entity_poly.pdbx_strand_id
1 'polypeptide(L)'
;PFAQHHRILQPPSGIPAGCDTPGVSMASREVLGEGTWRLPPSQFPADFIAEGVDQTRGWFYTLLVISVALFNTAPYKNVIATGIVLASDGRKMSKRLKNYTPPDELLNLH
;
A
#
# COMPACT_ATOMS: atom_id res chain seq x y z
N PRO A 1 12.85 -27.62 -28.38
CA PRO A 1 11.84 -28.59 -27.91
C PRO A 1 11.88 -28.75 -26.37
N PHE A 2 11.18 -27.86 -25.64
CA PHE A 2 10.24 -28.15 -24.53
C PHE A 2 9.74 -26.80 -23.93
N ALA A 3 8.50 -26.44 -24.29
CA ALA A 3 7.54 -25.50 -23.66
C ALA A 3 8.06 -24.19 -23.02
N GLN A 4 8.05 -23.07 -23.76
CA GLN A 4 7.03 -22.00 -23.64
C GLN A 4 5.73 -22.43 -22.91
N HIS A 5 5.42 -21.82 -21.76
CA HIS A 5 4.08 -21.36 -21.30
C HIS A 5 4.05 -21.11 -19.78
N HIS A 6 4.46 -19.91 -19.36
CA HIS A 6 3.95 -19.32 -18.12
C HIS A 6 3.39 -17.94 -18.46
N ARG A 7 2.15 -17.97 -18.94
CA ARG A 7 1.32 -16.79 -19.21
C ARG A 7 1.04 -16.13 -17.87
N ILE A 8 1.74 -15.02 -17.57
CA ILE A 8 1.26 -14.09 -16.55
C ILE A 8 -0.03 -13.51 -17.12
N LEU A 9 -1.15 -13.90 -16.52
CA LEU A 9 -2.47 -13.42 -16.88
C LEU A 9 -2.45 -11.89 -16.79
N GLN A 10 -2.79 -11.21 -17.89
CA GLN A 10 -3.15 -9.79 -17.81
C GLN A 10 -4.32 -9.68 -16.83
N PRO A 11 -4.28 -8.74 -15.87
CA PRO A 11 -5.44 -8.52 -15.01
C PRO A 11 -6.63 -8.10 -15.89
N PRO A 12 -7.82 -8.70 -15.71
CA PRO A 12 -9.00 -8.33 -16.46
C PRO A 12 -9.39 -6.86 -16.14
N SER A 13 -9.82 -6.14 -17.17
CA SER A 13 -10.33 -4.78 -17.07
C SER A 13 -11.57 -4.75 -16.18
N GLY A 14 -11.43 -4.29 -14.93
CA GLY A 14 -12.53 -4.20 -13.96
C GLY A 14 -12.14 -4.45 -12.51
N ILE A 15 -10.94 -4.04 -12.11
CA ILE A 15 -10.47 -4.22 -10.73
C ILE A 15 -11.20 -3.24 -9.79
N PRO A 16 -11.84 -3.71 -8.70
CA PRO A 16 -12.44 -2.83 -7.70
C PRO A 16 -11.36 -2.00 -7.00
N ALA A 17 -11.62 -0.72 -6.76
CA ALA A 17 -10.69 0.31 -6.27
C ALA A 17 -9.96 0.02 -4.93
N GLY A 18 -10.15 -1.16 -4.32
CA GLY A 18 -9.40 -1.65 -3.15
C GLY A 18 -8.31 -2.68 -3.48
N CYS A 19 -8.08 -3.02 -4.75
CA CYS A 19 -7.11 -4.02 -5.19
C CYS A 19 -5.80 -3.41 -5.72
N ASP A 20 -5.71 -2.09 -5.87
CA ASP A 20 -4.50 -1.44 -6.38
C ASP A 20 -3.36 -1.32 -5.34
N THR A 21 -3.61 -1.67 -4.08
CA THR A 21 -2.66 -1.38 -2.99
C THR A 21 -1.54 -2.41 -2.75
N PRO A 22 -1.62 -3.72 -3.09
CA PRO A 22 -0.50 -4.63 -2.80
C PRO A 22 0.80 -4.22 -3.51
N GLY A 23 0.71 -3.49 -4.62
CA GLY A 23 1.86 -3.02 -5.39
C GLY A 23 2.60 -1.83 -4.78
N VAL A 24 2.00 -1.05 -3.88
CA VAL A 24 2.60 0.23 -3.46
C VAL A 24 3.80 0.04 -2.53
N SER A 25 3.79 -0.98 -1.67
CA SER A 25 4.96 -1.34 -0.84
C SER A 25 6.04 -2.09 -1.63
N MET A 26 5.67 -2.66 -2.78
CA MET A 26 6.53 -3.43 -3.67
C MET A 26 6.83 -2.65 -4.97
N ALA A 27 6.77 -1.32 -4.97
CA ALA A 27 7.10 -0.56 -6.16
C ALA A 27 7.63 0.83 -5.79
N SER A 28 8.88 0.92 -5.31
CA SER A 28 9.63 2.14 -5.66
C SER A 28 10.01 1.99 -7.14
N ARG A 29 9.38 2.84 -7.96
CA ARG A 29 9.33 2.69 -9.41
C ARG A 29 10.66 3.13 -10.00
N GLU A 30 11.40 2.19 -10.56
CA GLU A 30 12.49 2.49 -11.49
C GLU A 30 12.08 1.99 -12.88
N VAL A 31 11.92 2.92 -13.83
CA VAL A 31 11.68 2.57 -15.23
C VAL A 31 13.04 2.18 -15.80
N LEU A 32 13.44 0.92 -15.61
CA LEU A 32 14.46 0.33 -16.46
C LEU A 32 13.84 0.30 -17.85
N GLY A 33 14.36 1.15 -18.75
CA GLY A 33 13.90 1.23 -20.14
C GLY A 33 13.74 -0.18 -20.71
N GLU A 34 12.73 -0.38 -21.56
CA GLU A 34 12.18 -1.69 -21.98
C GLU A 34 10.95 -2.17 -21.15
N GLY A 35 10.01 -1.28 -20.76
CA GLY A 35 8.61 -1.64 -20.44
C GLY A 35 8.36 -2.77 -19.42
N THR A 36 9.36 -3.14 -18.63
CA THR A 36 9.33 -4.31 -17.74
C THR A 36 9.34 -3.83 -16.30
N TRP A 37 8.24 -4.11 -15.60
CA TRP A 37 8.05 -3.70 -14.21
C TRP A 37 8.71 -4.73 -13.29
N ARG A 38 9.93 -4.44 -12.84
CA ARG A 38 10.60 -5.25 -11.82
C ARG A 38 11.08 -4.36 -10.68
N LEU A 39 10.87 -4.84 -9.46
CA LEU A 39 11.54 -4.30 -8.30
C LEU A 39 13.05 -4.55 -8.42
N PRO A 40 13.90 -3.53 -8.26
CA PRO A 40 15.31 -3.79 -8.06
C PRO A 40 15.48 -4.58 -6.74
N PRO A 41 16.26 -5.68 -6.73
CA PRO A 41 16.37 -6.56 -5.57
C PRO A 41 16.93 -5.88 -4.31
N SER A 42 17.52 -4.68 -4.44
CA SER A 42 18.05 -3.89 -3.32
C SER A 42 16.98 -3.19 -2.46
N GLN A 43 15.72 -3.16 -2.88
CA GLN A 43 14.65 -2.42 -2.19
C GLN A 43 13.72 -3.31 -1.36
N PHE A 44 13.95 -4.63 -1.34
CA PHE A 44 13.16 -5.59 -0.59
C PHE A 44 14.06 -6.41 0.36
N PRO A 45 13.68 -6.57 1.64
CA PRO A 45 12.48 -6.05 2.31
C PRO A 45 12.62 -4.56 2.68
N ALA A 46 11.48 -3.84 2.71
CA ALA A 46 11.43 -2.43 3.05
C ALA A 46 11.86 -2.17 4.51
N ASP A 47 12.55 -1.05 4.77
CA ASP A 47 13.01 -0.76 6.13
C ASP A 47 11.88 -0.38 7.08
N PHE A 48 10.86 0.36 6.60
CA PHE A 48 9.68 0.68 7.40
C PHE A 48 8.42 0.89 6.54
N ILE A 49 7.25 0.74 7.18
CA ILE A 49 5.94 1.15 6.67
C ILE A 49 5.20 1.91 7.79
N ALA A 50 4.48 2.97 7.44
CA ALA A 50 3.77 3.81 8.41
C ALA A 50 2.36 4.14 7.91
N GLU A 51 1.34 3.59 8.57
CA GLU A 51 -0.07 3.75 8.17
C GLU A 51 -1.01 3.67 9.38
N GLY A 52 -2.29 3.98 9.16
CA GLY A 52 -3.35 3.85 10.17
C GLY A 52 -3.55 2.42 10.67
N VAL A 53 -3.92 2.26 11.94
CA VAL A 53 -4.14 0.97 12.61
C VAL A 53 -5.20 0.10 11.92
N ASP A 54 -6.13 0.70 11.18
CA ASP A 54 -7.12 0.01 10.37
C ASP A 54 -6.51 -0.84 9.24
N GLN A 55 -5.28 -0.55 8.83
CA GLN A 55 -4.56 -1.30 7.80
C GLN A 55 -4.02 -2.66 8.26
N THR A 56 -4.04 -2.95 9.58
CA THR A 56 -3.66 -4.25 10.14
C THR A 56 -4.51 -5.41 9.62
N ARG A 57 -5.79 -5.15 9.36
CA ARG A 57 -6.74 -6.13 8.79
C ARG A 57 -6.91 -6.02 7.27
N GLY A 58 -6.17 -5.09 6.65
CA GLY A 58 -6.21 -4.85 5.22
C GLY A 58 -4.82 -5.04 4.64
N TRP A 59 -4.18 -3.90 4.36
CA TRP A 59 -2.98 -3.87 3.54
C TRP A 59 -1.78 -4.60 4.16
N PHE A 60 -1.56 -4.51 5.47
CA PHE A 60 -0.44 -5.19 6.12
C PHE A 60 -0.52 -6.71 5.99
N TYR A 61 -1.73 -7.26 6.09
CA TYR A 61 -1.98 -8.68 5.99
C TYR A 61 -1.77 -9.19 4.56
N THR A 62 -2.33 -8.50 3.57
CA THR A 62 -2.22 -8.93 2.16
C THR A 62 -0.77 -8.87 1.68
N LEU A 63 -0.03 -7.81 2.06
CA LEU A 63 1.41 -7.71 1.78
C LEU A 63 2.18 -8.87 2.39
N LEU A 64 1.93 -9.19 3.66
CA LEU A 64 2.65 -10.26 4.35
C LEU A 64 2.40 -11.62 3.68
N VAL A 65 1.15 -11.95 3.39
CA VAL A 65 0.78 -13.24 2.77
C VAL A 65 1.38 -13.39 1.39
N ILE A 66 1.28 -12.37 0.53
CA ILE A 66 1.83 -12.41 -0.83
C ILE A 66 3.36 -12.52 -0.78
N SER A 67 4.01 -11.74 0.07
CA SER A 67 5.46 -11.71 0.20
C SER A 67 6.03 -13.03 0.70
N VAL A 68 5.42 -13.63 1.72
CA VAL A 68 5.84 -14.94 2.24
C VAL A 68 5.57 -16.04 1.20
N ALA A 69 4.44 -15.97 0.48
CA ALA A 69 4.12 -16.96 -0.55
C ALA A 69 5.10 -16.93 -1.74
N LEU A 70 5.57 -15.76 -2.15
CA LEU A 70 6.45 -15.60 -3.32
C LEU A 70 7.95 -15.65 -2.98
N PHE A 71 8.35 -15.08 -1.85
CA PHE A 71 9.75 -14.82 -1.51
C PHE A 71 10.17 -15.39 -0.16
N ASN A 72 9.26 -16.07 0.56
CA ASN A 72 9.50 -16.65 1.89
C ASN A 72 10.11 -15.65 2.89
N THR A 73 9.78 -14.36 2.75
CA THR A 73 10.34 -13.25 3.52
C THR A 73 9.23 -12.24 3.80
N ALA A 74 9.24 -11.62 4.98
CA ALA A 74 8.31 -10.54 5.32
C ALA A 74 8.62 -9.28 4.51
N PRO A 75 7.61 -8.51 4.07
CA PRO A 75 7.83 -7.41 3.13
C PRO A 75 8.45 -6.15 3.74
N TYR A 76 8.42 -6.01 5.06
CA TYR A 76 8.94 -4.87 5.81
C TYR A 76 9.64 -5.32 7.09
N LYS A 77 10.63 -4.54 7.53
CA LYS A 77 11.38 -4.78 8.79
C LYS A 77 10.72 -4.12 10.01
N ASN A 78 10.17 -2.91 9.83
CA ASN A 78 9.54 -2.13 10.90
C ASN A 78 8.15 -1.61 10.48
N VAL A 79 7.22 -1.52 11.43
CA VAL A 79 5.85 -1.01 11.21
C VAL A 79 5.52 0.07 12.23
N ILE A 80 5.03 1.22 11.75
CA ILE A 80 4.47 2.28 12.59
C ILE A 80 2.95 2.29 12.33
N ALA A 81 2.16 1.91 13.33
CA ALA A 81 0.70 1.94 13.26
C ALA A 81 0.18 3.18 13.98
N THR A 82 -0.40 4.13 13.24
CA THR A 82 -0.96 5.35 13.81
C THR A 82 -2.41 5.15 14.27
N GLY A 83 -2.79 5.91 15.30
CA GLY A 83 -4.16 5.91 15.83
C GLY A 83 -5.16 6.63 14.93
N ILE A 84 -6.44 6.57 15.30
CA ILE A 84 -7.52 7.24 14.56
C ILE A 84 -7.63 8.68 15.06
N VAL A 85 -7.61 9.64 14.13
CA VAL A 85 -7.88 11.06 14.45
C VAL A 85 -9.36 11.26 14.75
N LEU A 86 -9.64 11.93 15.87
CA LEU A 86 -10.99 12.28 16.32
C LEU A 86 -11.27 13.76 16.05
N ALA A 87 -12.54 14.08 15.85
CA ALA A 87 -13.01 15.46 15.83
C ALA A 87 -13.14 16.02 17.25
N SER A 88 -13.37 17.33 17.38
CA SER A 88 -13.51 18.00 18.69
C SER A 88 -14.66 17.48 19.55
N ASP A 89 -15.65 16.84 18.91
CA ASP A 89 -16.79 16.19 19.56
C ASP A 89 -16.49 14.73 20.00
N GLY A 90 -15.27 14.24 19.81
CA GLY A 90 -14.84 12.88 20.13
C GLY A 90 -15.31 11.82 19.13
N ARG A 91 -16.06 12.19 18.08
CA ARG A 91 -16.46 11.25 17.02
C ARG A 91 -15.32 11.05 16.03
N LYS A 92 -15.29 9.88 15.40
CA LYS A 92 -14.35 9.60 14.30
C LYS A 92 -14.53 10.64 13.20
N MET A 93 -13.42 11.20 12.74
CA MET A 93 -13.41 12.14 11.63
C MET A 93 -13.89 11.45 10.35
N SER A 94 -14.82 12.08 9.61
CA SER A 94 -15.33 11.52 8.36
C SER A 94 -15.73 12.61 7.35
N LYS A 95 -15.47 12.33 6.07
CA LYS A 95 -15.89 13.21 4.97
C LYS A 95 -17.40 13.37 4.88
N ARG A 96 -18.15 12.31 5.21
CA ARG A 96 -19.62 12.29 5.18
C ARG A 96 -20.24 13.20 6.25
N LEU A 97 -19.71 13.16 7.48
CA LEU A 97 -20.18 14.01 8.57
C LEU A 97 -19.63 15.44 8.50
N LYS A 98 -18.64 15.70 7.63
CA LYS A 98 -17.94 16.99 7.50
C LYS A 98 -17.47 17.54 8.86
N ASN A 99 -17.08 16.65 9.76
CA ASN A 99 -16.62 16.97 11.11
C ASN A 99 -15.10 17.17 11.17
N TYR A 100 -14.53 17.84 10.17
CA TYR A 100 -13.09 18.11 10.09
C TYR A 100 -12.86 19.56 9.69
N THR A 101 -11.78 20.14 10.20
CA THR A 101 -11.29 21.43 9.72
C THR A 101 -10.59 21.22 8.38
N PRO A 102 -10.93 21.97 7.33
CA PRO A 102 -10.24 21.89 6.04
C PRO A 102 -8.72 22.08 6.19
N PRO A 103 -7.89 21.31 5.47
CA PRO A 103 -6.44 21.43 5.56
C PRO A 103 -5.93 22.84 5.19
N ASP A 104 -6.56 23.48 4.21
CA ASP A 104 -6.17 24.82 3.74
C ASP A 104 -6.36 25.88 4.84
N GLU A 105 -7.41 25.75 5.65
CA GLU A 105 -7.64 26.65 6.78
C GLU A 105 -6.59 26.45 7.88
N LEU A 106 -6.13 25.21 8.10
CA LEU A 106 -5.08 24.91 9.08
C LEU A 106 -3.70 25.41 8.63
N LEU A 107 -3.39 25.31 7.33
CA LEU A 107 -2.11 25.72 6.77
C LEU A 107 -1.91 27.23 6.76
N ASN A 108 -2.99 28.00 6.54
CA ASN A 108 -2.95 29.47 6.50
C ASN A 108 -3.00 30.14 7.89
N LEU A 109 -3.12 29.36 8.97
CA LEU A 109 -3.16 29.87 10.35
C LEU A 109 -1.76 30.22 10.90
N HIS A 110 -0.71 29.90 10.14
CA HIS A 110 0.70 30.16 10.44
C HIS A 110 1.37 30.92 9.30
#